data_AF-A0A7S4A8F9-F1
#
_entry.id   AF-A0A7S4A8F9-F1
#
_cell.length_a   1.000
_cell.length_b   1.000
_cell.length_c   1.000
_cell.angle_alpha   90.00
_cell.angle_beta   90.00
_cell.angle_gamma   90.00
#
_symmetry.space_group_name_H-M   'P 1'
#
loop_
_entity.id
_entity.type
_entity.pdbx_description
1 polymer ?
#
loop_
_entity_poly.entity_id
_entity_poly.type
_entity_poly.pdbx_seq_one_letter_code
_entity_poly.pdbx_strand_id
1 'polypeptide(L)'
;GGALVAAEATGDVAADLRALREGDVLLATAERWDALSRRWKQRPAVRDVGLFVFDDLHCVGRDTAGSTLEIVASRARYVASQLDAPARVVGLAAATADARDVGDWLGVPAERCYAFAATVRPVPLELSVVAFDAPHVQSRLLSMGKALYDLAERVAPDAPVLAFAPSRKQCQLTAIDVAVRAAADADGA
;
A
#
# COMPACT_ATOMS: atom_id res chain seq x y z
N GLY A 1 -28.62 -1.26 16.44
CA GLY A 1 -27.65 -0.81 15.43
C GLY A 1 -27.47 -1.94 14.45
N GLY A 2 -27.80 -1.73 13.18
CA GLY A 2 -27.62 -2.75 12.14
C GLY A 2 -26.13 -3.00 11.91
N ALA A 3 -25.77 -4.24 11.62
CA ALA A 3 -24.41 -4.58 11.18
C ALA A 3 -24.15 -3.93 9.82
N LEU A 4 -22.97 -3.36 9.62
CA LEU A 4 -22.55 -2.84 8.32
C LEU A 4 -22.28 -4.00 7.36
N VAL A 5 -22.73 -3.86 6.12
CA VAL A 5 -22.49 -4.81 5.04
C VAL A 5 -21.35 -4.31 4.18
N ALA A 6 -20.23 -5.03 4.19
CA ALA A 6 -19.07 -4.74 3.35
C ALA A 6 -18.95 -5.75 2.21
N ALA A 7 -18.52 -5.28 1.04
CA ALA A 7 -18.24 -6.11 -0.13
C ALA A 7 -16.87 -5.75 -0.72
N GLU A 8 -16.22 -6.72 -1.37
CA GLU A 8 -15.03 -6.49 -2.18
C GLU A 8 -15.43 -6.50 -3.67
N ALA A 9 -15.00 -5.49 -4.41
CA ALA A 9 -15.17 -5.44 -5.85
C ALA A 9 -14.43 -6.61 -6.50
N THR A 10 -15.08 -7.30 -7.41
CA THR A 10 -14.56 -8.52 -8.07
C THR A 10 -13.97 -8.22 -9.44
N GLY A 11 -14.32 -7.08 -10.04
CA GLY A 11 -13.99 -6.73 -11.43
C GLY A 11 -15.13 -7.03 -12.41
N ASP A 12 -16.19 -7.75 -11.99
CA ASP A 12 -17.44 -7.81 -12.72
C ASP A 12 -18.28 -6.57 -12.42
N VAL A 13 -18.37 -5.67 -13.40
CA VAL A 13 -19.10 -4.40 -13.28
C VAL A 13 -20.56 -4.60 -12.87
N ALA A 14 -21.25 -5.65 -13.33
CA ALA A 14 -22.66 -5.84 -13.00
C ALA A 14 -22.84 -6.27 -11.54
N ALA A 15 -21.98 -7.19 -11.06
CA ALA A 15 -21.95 -7.62 -9.68
C ALA A 15 -21.51 -6.50 -8.74
N ASP A 16 -20.45 -5.77 -9.11
CA ASP A 16 -19.89 -4.69 -8.28
C ASP A 16 -20.87 -3.50 -8.18
N LEU A 17 -21.65 -3.20 -9.22
CA LEU A 17 -22.74 -2.22 -9.15
C LEU A 17 -23.92 -2.67 -8.29
N ARG A 18 -24.13 -3.98 -8.13
CA ARG A 18 -25.12 -4.50 -7.19
C ARG A 18 -24.61 -4.39 -5.76
N ALA A 19 -23.37 -4.81 -5.54
CA ALA A 19 -22.68 -4.69 -4.25
C ALA A 19 -22.63 -3.23 -3.76
N LEU A 20 -22.36 -2.27 -4.64
CA LEU A 20 -22.35 -0.85 -4.30
C LEU A 20 -23.73 -0.29 -3.91
N ARG A 21 -24.83 -0.88 -4.42
CA ARG A 21 -26.20 -0.46 -4.09
C ARG A 21 -26.73 -1.08 -2.81
N GLU A 22 -26.37 -2.34 -2.58
CA GLU A 22 -26.89 -3.15 -1.48
C GLU A 22 -26.01 -3.08 -0.22
N GLY A 23 -24.71 -2.79 -0.40
CA GLY A 23 -23.74 -2.70 0.68
C GLY A 23 -23.54 -1.28 1.21
N ASP A 24 -23.03 -1.19 2.43
CA ASP A 24 -22.65 0.08 3.07
C ASP A 24 -21.20 0.48 2.72
N VAL A 25 -20.34 -0.52 2.46
CA VAL A 25 -18.91 -0.31 2.18
C VAL A 25 -18.48 -1.19 1.00
N LEU A 26 -17.82 -0.59 0.01
CA LEU A 26 -17.18 -1.31 -1.08
C LEU A 26 -15.66 -1.12 -1.01
N LEU A 27 -14.93 -2.22 -0.88
CA LEU A 27 -13.47 -2.26 -0.99
C LEU A 27 -13.10 -2.53 -2.44
N ALA A 28 -12.28 -1.67 -3.04
CA ALA A 28 -11.88 -1.82 -4.44
C ALA A 28 -10.45 -1.33 -4.66
N THR A 29 -9.71 -2.00 -5.55
CA THR A 29 -8.48 -1.42 -6.10
C THR A 29 -8.81 -0.26 -7.02
N ALA A 30 -7.81 0.59 -7.31
CA ALA A 30 -7.98 1.71 -8.22
C ALA A 30 -8.48 1.26 -9.60
N GLU A 31 -7.98 0.13 -10.12
CA GLU A 31 -8.38 -0.42 -11.42
C GLU A 31 -9.84 -0.90 -11.42
N ARG A 32 -10.26 -1.59 -10.37
CA ARG A 32 -11.65 -2.07 -10.24
C ARG A 32 -12.61 -0.88 -10.14
N TRP A 33 -12.27 0.12 -9.33
CA TRP A 33 -13.08 1.33 -9.23
C TRP A 33 -13.05 2.18 -10.51
N ASP A 34 -11.94 2.20 -11.25
CA ASP A 34 -11.86 2.89 -12.54
C ASP A 34 -12.89 2.32 -13.53
N ALA A 35 -12.95 1.00 -13.68
CA ALA A 35 -13.94 0.33 -14.53
C ALA A 35 -15.39 0.67 -14.14
N LEU A 36 -15.65 0.79 -12.84
CA LEU A 36 -16.97 1.11 -12.29
C LEU A 36 -17.35 2.60 -12.43
N SER A 37 -16.40 3.51 -12.35
CA SER A 37 -16.67 4.96 -12.31
C SER A 37 -16.61 5.66 -13.68
N ARG A 38 -16.05 5.03 -14.73
CA ARG A 38 -16.00 5.59 -16.10
C ARG A 38 -17.34 6.10 -16.65
N ARG A 39 -18.44 5.41 -16.33
CA ARG A 39 -19.81 5.73 -16.78
C ARG A 39 -20.69 6.28 -15.64
N TRP A 40 -20.11 7.00 -14.70
CA TRP A 40 -20.79 7.51 -13.51
C TRP A 40 -22.10 8.27 -13.81
N LYS A 41 -22.19 9.02 -14.92
CA LYS A 41 -23.41 9.74 -15.33
C LYS A 41 -24.62 8.82 -15.52
N GLN A 42 -24.38 7.58 -15.98
CA GLN A 42 -25.42 6.56 -16.23
C GLN A 42 -25.60 5.60 -15.04
N ARG A 43 -24.80 5.76 -13.98
CA ARG A 43 -24.73 4.82 -12.85
C ARG A 43 -25.08 5.54 -11.55
N PRO A 44 -26.37 5.55 -11.14
CA PRO A 44 -26.81 6.18 -9.89
C PRO A 44 -25.98 5.76 -8.68
N ALA A 45 -25.72 4.45 -8.53
CA ALA A 45 -24.93 3.90 -7.44
C ALA A 45 -23.55 4.57 -7.24
N VAL A 46 -22.90 5.02 -8.32
CA VAL A 46 -21.60 5.71 -8.25
C VAL A 46 -21.76 7.15 -7.76
N ARG A 47 -22.87 7.80 -8.11
CA ARG A 47 -23.20 9.17 -7.69
C ARG A 47 -23.70 9.23 -6.25
N ASP A 48 -24.31 8.14 -5.78
CA ASP A 48 -24.87 8.04 -4.43
C ASP A 48 -23.79 7.78 -3.36
N VAL A 49 -22.53 7.59 -3.77
CA VAL A 49 -21.40 7.41 -2.84
C VAL A 49 -21.15 8.69 -2.06
N GLY A 50 -21.36 8.64 -0.74
CA GLY A 50 -21.17 9.77 0.16
C GLY A 50 -19.76 9.95 0.71
N LEU A 51 -18.90 8.93 0.64
CA LEU A 51 -17.55 8.94 1.19
C LEU A 51 -16.58 8.15 0.30
N PHE A 52 -15.45 8.77 -0.03
CA PHE A 52 -14.28 8.13 -0.62
C PHE A 52 -13.14 8.08 0.39
N VAL A 53 -12.56 6.90 0.58
CA VAL A 53 -11.30 6.71 1.31
C VAL A 53 -10.26 6.21 0.33
N PHE A 54 -9.27 7.04 0.02
CA PHE A 54 -8.13 6.66 -0.81
C PHE A 54 -6.96 6.33 0.09
N ASP A 55 -6.52 5.07 0.05
CA ASP A 55 -5.31 4.64 0.74
C ASP A 55 -4.09 4.75 -0.17
N ASP A 56 -2.90 4.76 0.42
CA ASP A 56 -1.61 4.78 -0.28
C ASP A 56 -1.44 5.91 -1.30
N LEU A 57 -1.96 7.12 -1.05
CA LEU A 57 -1.85 8.26 -1.99
C LEU A 57 -0.40 8.67 -2.31
N HIS A 58 0.57 8.31 -1.47
CA HIS A 58 2.00 8.47 -1.74
C HIS A 58 2.52 7.64 -2.94
N CYS A 59 1.71 6.71 -3.45
CA CYS A 59 1.99 5.91 -4.64
C CYS A 59 1.60 6.61 -5.95
N VAL A 60 0.87 7.74 -5.89
CA VAL A 60 0.55 8.55 -7.08
C VAL A 60 1.85 8.91 -7.82
N GLY A 61 1.86 8.73 -9.14
CA GLY A 61 3.00 9.01 -10.00
C GLY A 61 4.19 8.03 -9.92
N ARG A 62 4.10 6.92 -9.16
CA ARG A 62 5.20 5.95 -9.05
C ARG A 62 5.12 4.80 -10.05
N ASP A 63 3.95 4.19 -10.20
CA ASP A 63 3.72 3.05 -11.09
C ASP A 63 2.34 3.14 -11.77
N THR A 64 2.00 2.13 -12.57
CA THR A 64 0.72 2.08 -13.30
C THR A 64 -0.49 2.06 -12.37
N ALA A 65 -0.38 1.42 -11.21
CA ALA A 65 -1.44 1.41 -10.19
C ALA A 65 -1.62 2.81 -9.60
N GLY A 66 -0.52 3.51 -9.31
CA GLY A 66 -0.48 4.90 -8.87
C GLY A 66 -1.10 5.87 -9.88
N SER A 67 -0.82 5.71 -11.18
CA SER A 67 -1.49 6.49 -12.22
C SER A 67 -3.00 6.23 -12.27
N THR A 68 -3.41 4.98 -12.04
CA THR A 68 -4.84 4.64 -11.98
C THR A 68 -5.50 5.25 -10.75
N LEU A 69 -4.82 5.23 -9.61
CA LEU A 69 -5.24 5.88 -8.36
C LEU A 69 -5.46 7.39 -8.57
N GLU A 70 -4.53 8.04 -9.26
CA GLU A 70 -4.63 9.47 -9.63
C GLU A 70 -5.87 9.77 -10.47
N ILE A 71 -6.12 8.94 -11.49
CA ILE A 71 -7.29 9.08 -12.38
C ILE A 71 -8.58 8.96 -11.57
N VAL A 72 -8.69 7.95 -10.69
CA VAL A 72 -9.92 7.72 -9.95
C VAL A 72 -10.18 8.76 -8.87
N ALA A 73 -9.13 9.22 -8.18
CA ALA A 73 -9.25 10.27 -7.17
C ALA A 73 -9.63 11.62 -7.82
N SER A 74 -8.99 11.98 -8.94
CA SER A 74 -9.36 13.15 -9.74
C SER A 74 -10.81 13.05 -10.22
N ARG A 75 -11.24 11.87 -10.67
CA ARG A 75 -12.63 11.64 -11.10
C ARG A 75 -13.60 11.76 -9.93
N ALA A 76 -13.29 11.22 -8.76
CA ALA A 76 -14.15 11.35 -7.58
C ALA A 76 -14.35 12.83 -7.20
N ARG A 77 -13.25 13.61 -7.18
CA ARG A 77 -13.32 15.07 -6.96
C ARG A 77 -14.16 15.77 -8.03
N TYR A 78 -13.96 15.42 -9.31
CA TYR A 78 -14.73 15.98 -10.41
C TYR A 78 -16.22 15.63 -10.31
N VAL A 79 -16.56 14.37 -10.00
CA VAL A 79 -17.96 13.96 -9.80
C VAL A 79 -18.59 14.73 -8.65
N ALA A 80 -17.89 14.86 -7.52
CA ALA A 80 -18.37 15.61 -6.37
C ALA A 80 -18.65 17.09 -6.70
N SER A 81 -17.88 17.72 -7.60
CA SER A 81 -18.14 19.10 -8.02
C SER A 81 -19.33 19.26 -8.98
N GLN A 82 -19.86 18.17 -9.54
CA GLN A 82 -21.01 18.16 -10.43
C GLN A 82 -22.32 17.77 -9.72
N LEU A 83 -22.26 17.39 -8.44
CA LEU A 83 -23.41 16.95 -7.65
C LEU A 83 -23.74 17.97 -6.57
N ASP A 84 -25.03 18.12 -6.25
CA ASP A 84 -25.49 19.06 -5.22
C ASP A 84 -25.06 18.66 -3.80
N ALA A 85 -24.90 17.35 -3.57
CA ALA A 85 -24.37 16.77 -2.34
C ALA A 85 -22.99 16.15 -2.61
N PRO A 86 -21.88 16.90 -2.40
CA PRO A 86 -20.56 16.39 -2.70
C PRO A 86 -20.14 15.29 -1.73
N ALA A 87 -19.52 14.23 -2.26
CA ALA A 87 -18.94 13.16 -1.46
C ALA A 87 -17.78 13.70 -0.60
N ARG A 88 -17.67 13.21 0.64
CA ARG A 88 -16.50 13.46 1.48
C ARG A 88 -15.30 12.68 0.94
N VAL A 89 -14.12 13.27 0.93
CA VAL A 89 -12.87 12.58 0.59
C VAL A 89 -11.98 12.50 1.82
N VAL A 90 -11.41 11.32 2.07
CA VAL A 90 -10.36 11.06 3.05
C VAL A 90 -9.19 10.43 2.32
N GLY A 91 -8.02 11.05 2.42
CA GLY A 91 -6.79 10.55 1.84
C GLY A 91 -5.84 10.06 2.92
N LEU A 92 -5.31 8.85 2.75
CA LEU A 92 -4.28 8.27 3.60
C LEU A 92 -3.00 8.10 2.77
N ALA A 93 -1.87 8.42 3.39
CA ALA A 93 -0.56 8.35 2.76
C ALA A 93 0.52 8.11 3.81
N ALA A 94 1.62 7.48 3.41
CA ALA A 94 2.85 7.53 4.16
C ALA A 94 3.37 8.99 4.22
N ALA A 95 4.27 9.25 5.17
CA ALA A 95 4.93 10.55 5.28
C ALA A 95 5.60 10.92 3.95
N THR A 96 5.15 12.01 3.35
CA THR A 96 5.62 12.50 2.06
C THR A 96 5.84 14.01 2.09
N ALA A 97 6.80 14.50 1.30
CA ALA A 97 7.20 15.91 1.31
C ALA A 97 6.18 16.83 0.62
N ASP A 98 5.41 16.27 -0.31
CA ASP A 98 4.41 16.92 -1.18
C ASP A 98 2.97 16.76 -0.65
N ALA A 99 2.80 16.48 0.65
CA ALA A 99 1.48 16.22 1.24
C ALA A 99 0.50 17.39 1.06
N ARG A 100 1.01 18.63 1.00
CA ARG A 100 0.21 19.83 0.72
C ARG A 100 -0.32 19.83 -0.71
N ASP A 101 0.53 19.52 -1.68
CA ASP A 101 0.15 19.48 -3.10
C ASP A 101 -0.91 18.39 -3.34
N VAL A 102 -0.75 17.22 -2.69
CA VAL A 102 -1.77 16.15 -2.71
C VAL A 102 -3.07 16.61 -2.07
N GLY A 103 -3.00 17.30 -0.93
CA GLY A 103 -4.16 17.88 -0.25
C GLY A 103 -4.91 18.89 -1.13
N ASP A 104 -4.18 19.84 -1.73
CA ASP A 104 -4.72 20.85 -2.62
C ASP A 104 -5.34 20.23 -3.88
N TRP A 105 -4.70 19.20 -4.45
CA TRP A 105 -5.22 18.40 -5.57
C TRP A 105 -6.48 17.59 -5.22
N LEU A 106 -6.70 17.21 -3.96
CA LEU A 106 -7.95 16.59 -3.51
C LEU A 106 -8.99 17.62 -3.00
N GLY A 107 -8.59 18.89 -2.84
CA GLY A 107 -9.45 19.96 -2.36
C GLY A 107 -9.63 19.95 -0.84
N VAL A 108 -8.64 19.40 -0.14
CA VAL A 108 -8.58 19.37 1.32
C VAL A 108 -8.04 20.71 1.81
N PRO A 109 -8.78 21.43 2.69
CA PRO A 109 -8.27 22.66 3.30
C PRO A 109 -6.99 22.39 4.10
N ALA A 110 -6.09 23.37 4.15
CA ALA A 110 -4.80 23.24 4.83
C ALA A 110 -4.94 22.84 6.31
N GLU A 111 -6.01 23.30 6.98
CA GLU A 111 -6.30 22.97 8.40
C GLU A 111 -6.72 21.50 8.60
N ARG A 112 -7.05 20.79 7.52
CA ARG A 112 -7.44 19.38 7.50
C ARG A 112 -6.39 18.50 6.81
N CYS A 113 -5.25 19.06 6.44
CA CYS A 113 -4.10 18.34 5.90
C CYS A 113 -3.11 18.05 7.03
N TYR A 114 -3.05 16.79 7.46
CA TYR A 114 -2.15 16.34 8.52
C TYR A 114 -0.94 15.62 7.91
N ALA A 115 0.22 16.29 7.90
CA ALA A 115 1.47 15.75 7.40
C ALA A 115 2.44 15.54 8.56
N PHE A 116 2.84 14.30 8.80
CA PHE A 116 3.75 13.92 9.89
C PHE A 116 5.12 13.51 9.33
N ALA A 117 6.17 13.70 10.12
CA ALA A 117 7.49 13.17 9.80
C ALA A 117 7.47 11.63 9.88
N ALA A 118 8.30 10.96 9.08
CA ALA A 118 8.40 9.49 9.05
C ALA A 118 8.82 8.88 10.40
N THR A 119 9.40 9.69 11.29
CA THR A 119 9.80 9.34 12.65
C THR A 119 8.64 9.31 13.65
N VAL A 120 7.47 9.88 13.32
CA VAL A 120 6.27 9.87 14.17
C VAL A 120 5.56 8.52 14.05
N ARG A 121 6.25 7.44 14.40
CA ARG A 121 5.70 6.10 14.47
C ARG A 121 5.43 5.73 15.93
N PRO A 122 4.30 5.05 16.24
CA PRO A 122 4.04 4.57 17.60
C PRO A 122 5.13 3.61 18.10
N VAL A 123 5.70 2.83 17.19
CA VAL A 123 6.85 1.95 17.45
C VAL A 123 8.08 2.58 16.77
N PRO A 124 9.12 2.97 17.55
CA PRO A 124 10.37 3.47 16.99
C PRO A 124 10.99 2.47 16.01
N LEU A 125 11.58 3.00 14.93
CA LEU A 125 12.26 2.22 13.92
C LEU A 125 13.75 2.57 13.91
N GLU A 126 14.59 1.56 14.09
CA GLU A 126 16.04 1.68 13.89
C GLU A 126 16.41 1.20 12.50
N LEU A 127 17.19 1.99 11.77
CA LEU A 127 17.63 1.68 10.41
C LEU A 127 19.15 1.47 10.40
N SER A 128 19.58 0.25 10.11
CA SER A 128 20.98 -0.07 9.82
C SER A 128 21.15 -0.39 8.33
N VAL A 129 22.16 0.18 7.69
CA VAL A 129 22.50 -0.12 6.29
C VAL A 129 23.84 -0.84 6.26
N VAL A 130 23.84 -2.09 5.77
CA VAL A 130 25.07 -2.89 5.59
C VAL A 130 25.41 -2.91 4.11
N ALA A 131 26.58 -2.37 3.76
CA ALA A 131 27.05 -2.33 2.38
C ALA A 131 27.77 -3.64 2.00
N PHE A 132 27.53 -4.12 0.78
CA PHE A 132 28.21 -5.28 0.21
C PHE A 132 28.91 -4.88 -1.08
N ASP A 133 30.24 -4.83 -1.03
CA ASP A 133 31.07 -4.47 -2.18
C ASP A 133 31.34 -5.69 -3.07
N ALA A 134 30.39 -5.96 -3.97
CA ALA A 134 30.55 -6.97 -5.01
C ALA A 134 29.92 -6.45 -6.31
N PRO A 135 30.68 -6.37 -7.42
CA PRO A 135 30.20 -5.76 -8.66
C PRO A 135 29.08 -6.59 -9.29
N HIS A 136 29.20 -7.92 -9.23
CA HIS A 136 28.22 -8.84 -9.81
C HIS A 136 27.08 -9.12 -8.84
N VAL A 137 25.82 -8.98 -9.31
CA VAL A 137 24.60 -9.13 -8.50
C VAL A 137 24.53 -10.48 -7.80
N GLN A 138 24.86 -11.57 -8.50
CA GLN A 138 24.77 -12.92 -7.92
C GLN A 138 25.78 -13.11 -6.78
N SER A 139 27.01 -12.63 -6.96
CA SER A 139 28.04 -12.69 -5.93
C SER A 139 27.65 -11.84 -4.71
N ARG A 140 27.04 -10.67 -4.96
CA ARG A 140 26.52 -9.81 -3.90
C ARG A 140 25.41 -10.49 -3.11
N LEU A 141 24.44 -11.11 -3.78
CA LEU A 141 23.34 -11.82 -3.13
C LEU A 141 23.82 -13.02 -2.29
N LEU A 142 24.83 -13.76 -2.77
CA LEU A 142 25.45 -14.83 -1.98
C LEU A 142 26.14 -14.30 -0.72
N SER A 143 26.89 -13.18 -0.83
CA SER A 143 27.50 -12.54 0.34
C SER A 143 26.44 -12.04 1.34
N MET A 144 25.34 -11.48 0.85
CA MET A 144 24.20 -11.06 1.68
C MET A 144 23.54 -12.24 2.39
N GLY A 145 23.32 -13.36 1.68
CA GLY A 145 22.72 -14.57 2.25
C GLY A 145 23.54 -15.15 3.40
N LYS A 146 24.87 -15.21 3.24
CA LYS A 146 25.79 -15.65 4.31
C LYS A 146 25.73 -14.77 5.55
N ALA A 147 25.64 -13.46 5.36
CA ALA A 147 25.60 -12.50 6.47
C ALA A 147 24.22 -12.39 7.15
N LEU A 148 23.15 -12.87 6.49
CA LEU A 148 21.78 -12.65 6.95
C LEU A 148 21.50 -13.32 8.30
N TYR A 149 21.90 -14.58 8.49
CA TYR A 149 21.69 -15.29 9.76
C TYR A 149 22.42 -14.62 10.91
N ASP A 150 23.73 -14.38 10.75
CA ASP A 150 24.53 -13.73 11.79
C ASP A 150 24.04 -12.29 12.08
N LEU A 151 23.46 -11.60 11.08
CA LEU A 151 22.84 -10.29 11.30
C LEU A 151 21.53 -10.42 12.08
N ALA A 152 20.66 -11.37 11.72
CA ALA A 152 19.41 -11.64 12.40
C ALA A 152 19.62 -11.97 13.87
N GLU A 153 20.55 -12.89 14.18
CA GLU A 153 20.91 -13.25 15.57
C GLU A 153 21.43 -12.05 16.37
N ARG A 154 22.22 -11.16 15.75
CA ARG A 154 22.73 -9.97 16.45
C ARG A 154 21.67 -8.92 16.74
N VAL A 155 20.73 -8.69 15.82
CA VAL A 155 19.76 -7.58 15.93
C VAL A 155 18.43 -8.01 16.54
N ALA A 156 18.09 -9.30 16.46
CA ALA A 156 16.78 -9.83 16.82
C ALA A 156 16.88 -11.32 17.27
N PRO A 157 17.68 -11.66 18.31
CA PRO A 157 17.91 -13.05 18.72
C PRO A 157 16.62 -13.77 19.12
N ASP A 158 15.75 -13.08 19.86
CA ASP A 158 14.49 -13.64 20.38
C ASP A 158 13.25 -13.03 19.70
N ALA A 159 13.41 -12.49 18.48
CA ALA A 159 12.33 -11.81 17.77
C ALA A 159 12.15 -12.35 16.35
N PRO A 160 10.90 -12.38 15.83
CA PRO A 160 10.63 -12.80 14.45
C PRO A 160 11.35 -11.91 13.43
N VAL A 161 11.94 -12.52 12.41
CA VAL A 161 12.63 -11.82 11.31
C VAL A 161 11.90 -12.07 9.99
N LEU A 162 11.61 -10.98 9.25
CA LEU A 162 11.10 -11.02 7.89
C LEU A 162 12.19 -10.58 6.91
N ALA A 163 12.64 -11.49 6.05
CA ALA A 163 13.66 -11.20 5.04
C ALA A 163 13.03 -11.07 3.64
N PHE A 164 13.19 -9.91 3.01
CA PHE A 164 12.77 -9.69 1.62
C PHE A 164 13.89 -10.05 0.65
N ALA A 165 13.56 -10.82 -0.40
CA ALA A 165 14.48 -11.19 -1.46
C ALA A 165 13.93 -10.76 -2.84
N PRO A 166 14.80 -10.50 -3.83
CA PRO A 166 14.41 -9.90 -5.11
C PRO A 166 13.62 -10.82 -6.05
N SER A 167 13.57 -12.13 -5.78
CA SER A 167 12.79 -13.07 -6.59
C SER A 167 12.37 -14.28 -5.78
N ARG A 168 11.32 -14.98 -6.24
CA ARG A 168 10.87 -16.26 -5.66
C ARG A 168 12.01 -17.28 -5.54
N LYS A 169 12.83 -17.40 -6.58
CA LYS A 169 13.99 -18.30 -6.58
C LYS A 169 15.00 -17.88 -5.51
N GLN A 170 15.28 -16.58 -5.38
CA GLN A 170 16.20 -16.09 -4.37
C GLN A 170 15.67 -16.30 -2.95
N CYS A 171 14.36 -16.15 -2.70
CA CYS A 171 13.78 -16.47 -1.39
C CYS A 171 14.07 -17.93 -0.98
N GLN A 172 13.93 -18.87 -1.92
CA GLN A 172 14.22 -20.29 -1.66
C GLN A 172 15.70 -20.52 -1.33
N LEU A 173 16.61 -19.94 -2.12
CA LEU A 173 18.05 -20.06 -1.90
C LEU A 173 18.47 -19.45 -0.55
N THR A 174 17.99 -18.24 -0.25
CA THR A 174 18.27 -17.56 1.02
C THR A 174 17.71 -18.33 2.21
N ALA A 175 16.54 -18.94 2.10
CA ALA A 175 16.00 -19.78 3.16
C ALA A 175 16.87 -21.02 3.44
N ILE A 176 17.40 -21.66 2.38
CA ILE A 176 18.35 -22.78 2.50
C ILE A 176 19.64 -22.31 3.17
N ASP A 177 20.22 -21.19 2.73
CA ASP A 177 21.46 -20.64 3.30
C ASP A 177 21.31 -20.36 4.80
N VAL A 178 20.18 -19.77 5.21
CA VAL A 178 19.85 -19.51 6.62
C VAL A 178 19.70 -20.81 7.40
N ALA A 179 18.97 -21.80 6.87
CA ALA A 179 18.77 -23.08 7.55
C ALA A 179 20.08 -23.86 7.73
N VAL A 180 20.95 -23.87 6.71
CA VAL A 180 22.28 -24.50 6.78
C VAL A 180 23.16 -23.79 7.80
N ARG A 181 23.16 -22.44 7.83
CA ARG A 181 23.96 -21.68 8.79
C ARG A 181 23.47 -21.88 10.23
N ALA A 182 22.16 -21.92 10.46
CA ALA A 182 21.57 -22.19 11.76
C ALA A 182 21.91 -23.61 12.27
N ALA A 183 21.83 -24.62 11.40
CA ALA A 183 22.23 -25.99 11.75
C ALA A 183 23.71 -26.08 12.13
N ALA A 184 24.59 -25.42 11.36
CA ALA A 184 26.02 -25.38 11.66
C ALA A 184 26.35 -24.66 12.98
N ASP A 185 25.52 -23.70 13.39
CA ASP A 185 25.67 -23.01 14.68
C ASP A 185 25.23 -23.88 15.85
N ALA A 186 24.13 -24.63 15.68
CA ALA A 186 23.63 -25.58 16.67
C ALA A 186 24.59 -26.77 16.92
N ASP A 187 25.31 -27.23 15.89
CA ASP A 187 26.31 -28.30 16.01
C ASP A 187 27.63 -27.83 16.65
N GLY A 188 27.86 -26.51 16.69
CA GLY A 188 29.06 -25.88 17.24
C GLY A 188 28.96 -25.40 18.70
N ALA A 189 27.75 -25.45 19.29
CA ALA A 189 27.44 -25.11 20.68
C ALA A 189 27.41 -26.35 21.57
#